data_AF-A0A3A3D8M1-F1
#
_entry.id   AF-A0A3A3D8M1-F1
#
_cell.length_a   1.000
_cell.length_b   1.000
_cell.length_c   1.000
_cell.angle_alpha   90.00
_cell.angle_beta   90.00
_cell.angle_gamma   90.00
#
_symmetry.space_group_name_H-M   'P 1'
#
loop_
_entity.id
_entity.type
_entity.pdbx_description
1 polymer ?
#
loop_
_entity_poly.entity_id
_entity_poly.type
_entity_poly.pdbx_seq_one_letter_code
_entity_poly.pdbx_strand_id
1 'polypeptide(L)'
;MNQRSTLVRKVLECLTSGLDGIAQVGLLKPSMPYPDLTQVAQVCVQVLAERQASELQSKGADAGVTYGPTSNKNLSPNPLDRRVLTLQLDLEVEHADSDALLTRLDGVIERCEALMQADDMATPWQFFIPYNIDFAFTKQPSSVIGKATLTWQFYYQVEIVEVCDLPPISEVYLGPEGGEHWLIAKTPAAVETPSGSGSA
;
A
#
# COMPACT_ATOMS: atom_id res chain seq x y z
N MET A 1 7.74 -8.19 -8.95
CA MET A 1 6.33 -8.17 -8.48
C MET A 1 5.86 -6.71 -8.45
N ASN A 2 4.65 -6.35 -8.90
CA ASN A 2 4.22 -4.93 -8.96
C ASN A 2 3.66 -4.48 -7.60
N GLN A 3 4.50 -3.85 -6.78
CA GLN A 3 4.18 -3.46 -5.40
C GLN A 3 2.97 -2.51 -5.28
N ARG A 4 2.78 -1.58 -6.23
CA ARG A 4 1.59 -0.71 -6.27
C ARG A 4 0.31 -1.53 -6.30
N SER A 5 0.24 -2.53 -7.18
CA SER A 5 -0.95 -3.38 -7.30
C SER A 5 -1.21 -4.21 -6.05
N THR A 6 -0.15 -4.66 -5.37
CA THR A 6 -0.25 -5.38 -4.10
C THR A 6 -0.79 -4.48 -2.99
N LEU A 7 -0.29 -3.25 -2.89
CA LEU A 7 -0.74 -2.26 -1.92
C LEU A 7 -2.22 -1.93 -2.12
N VAL A 8 -2.62 -1.56 -3.34
CA VAL A 8 -4.03 -1.24 -3.65
C VAL A 8 -4.94 -2.43 -3.37
N ARG A 9 -4.53 -3.66 -3.75
CA ARG A 9 -5.31 -4.86 -3.45
C ARG A 9 -5.47 -5.06 -1.95
N LYS A 10 -4.41 -4.89 -1.16
CA LYS A 10 -4.49 -5.05 0.29
C LYS A 10 -5.39 -3.99 0.93
N VAL A 11 -5.31 -2.73 0.50
CA VAL A 11 -6.23 -1.67 0.95
C VAL A 11 -7.68 -2.06 0.66
N LEU A 12 -7.97 -2.51 -0.57
CA LEU A 12 -9.31 -2.96 -0.94
C LEU A 12 -9.78 -4.15 -0.11
N GLU A 13 -8.92 -5.14 0.15
CA GLU A 13 -9.23 -6.28 1.00
C GLU A 13 -9.61 -5.81 2.41
N CYS A 14 -8.77 -4.98 3.04
CA CYS A 14 -9.01 -4.47 4.38
C CYS A 14 -10.33 -3.69 4.47
N LEU A 15 -10.61 -2.81 3.50
CA LEU A 15 -11.84 -2.02 3.45
C LEU A 15 -13.06 -2.91 3.20
N THR A 16 -12.98 -3.85 2.25
CA THR A 16 -14.11 -4.73 1.91
C THR A 16 -14.48 -5.62 3.10
N SER A 17 -13.50 -6.21 3.78
CA SER A 17 -13.78 -7.03 4.97
C SER A 17 -14.20 -6.20 6.18
N GLY A 18 -13.59 -5.03 6.37
CA GLY A 18 -13.78 -4.22 7.56
C GLY A 18 -15.07 -3.39 7.56
N LEU A 19 -15.66 -3.18 6.37
CA LEU A 19 -16.91 -2.45 6.14
C LEU A 19 -18.04 -3.38 5.67
N ASP A 20 -17.92 -4.69 5.86
CA ASP A 20 -18.97 -5.64 5.50
C ASP A 20 -20.30 -5.26 6.17
N GLY A 21 -21.37 -5.20 5.39
CA GLY A 21 -22.68 -4.71 5.82
C GLY A 21 -22.82 -3.20 6.08
N ILE A 22 -21.73 -2.42 6.03
CA ILE A 22 -21.71 -0.96 6.27
C ILE A 22 -21.53 -0.21 4.95
N ALA A 23 -20.58 -0.64 4.11
CA ALA A 23 -20.26 0.00 2.85
C ALA A 23 -19.96 -1.02 1.75
N GLN A 24 -20.36 -0.70 0.52
CA GLN A 24 -19.93 -1.39 -0.67
C GLN A 24 -18.67 -0.73 -1.22
N VAL A 25 -17.57 -1.47 -1.25
CA VAL A 25 -16.26 -0.96 -1.67
C VAL A 25 -16.02 -1.29 -3.15
N GLY A 26 -15.47 -0.33 -3.90
CA GLY A 26 -15.11 -0.45 -5.32
C GLY A 26 -13.77 0.18 -5.66
N LEU A 27 -13.20 -0.21 -6.80
CA LEU A 27 -11.94 0.31 -7.32
C LEU A 27 -12.20 1.11 -8.61
N LEU A 28 -11.68 2.34 -8.66
CA LEU A 28 -11.74 3.34 -9.76
C LEU A 28 -13.14 3.85 -10.11
N LYS A 29 -14.17 3.04 -9.93
CA LYS A 29 -15.57 3.39 -10.14
C LYS A 29 -16.45 2.73 -9.08
N PRO A 30 -17.66 3.26 -8.86
CA PRO A 30 -18.63 2.61 -8.00
C PRO A 30 -18.84 1.14 -8.39
N SER A 31 -18.95 0.30 -7.37
CA SER A 31 -19.24 -1.11 -7.56
C SER A 31 -20.65 -1.27 -8.13
N MET A 32 -20.82 -2.20 -9.07
CA MET A 32 -22.11 -2.50 -9.69
C MET A 32 -22.64 -3.84 -9.17
N PRO A 33 -23.94 -3.93 -8.80
CA PRO A 33 -24.95 -2.87 -8.81
C PRO A 33 -24.65 -1.78 -7.78
N TYR A 34 -25.03 -0.54 -8.09
CA TYR A 34 -24.88 0.59 -7.17
C TYR A 34 -25.80 0.39 -5.96
N PRO A 35 -25.30 0.56 -4.72
CA PRO A 35 -26.07 0.27 -3.53
C PRO A 35 -27.18 1.30 -3.31
N ASP A 36 -28.19 0.89 -2.53
CA ASP A 36 -29.10 1.85 -1.90
C ASP A 36 -28.33 2.61 -0.82
N LEU A 37 -27.99 3.87 -1.12
CA LEU A 37 -27.22 4.75 -0.25
C LEU A 37 -27.90 5.02 1.09
N THR A 38 -29.21 4.79 1.22
CA THR A 38 -29.92 4.93 2.49
C THR A 38 -29.62 3.79 3.45
N GLN A 39 -29.22 2.62 2.94
CA GLN A 39 -28.93 1.41 3.71
C GLN A 39 -27.43 1.17 3.85
N VAL A 40 -26.69 1.26 2.75
CA VAL A 40 -25.26 0.91 2.67
C VAL A 40 -24.50 2.05 2.01
N ALA A 41 -23.36 2.45 2.58
CA ALA A 41 -22.52 3.48 1.97
C ALA A 41 -21.85 2.97 0.68
N GLN A 42 -21.49 3.87 -0.23
CA GLN A 42 -20.61 3.53 -1.35
C GLN A 42 -19.21 4.10 -1.07
N VAL A 43 -18.18 3.26 -1.16
CA VAL A 43 -16.77 3.69 -1.07
C VAL A 43 -16.07 3.33 -2.38
N CYS A 44 -15.48 4.32 -3.05
CA CYS A 44 -14.70 4.12 -4.27
C CYS A 44 -13.25 4.52 -4.05
N VAL A 45 -12.32 3.59 -4.23
CA VAL A 45 -10.88 3.83 -4.10
C VAL A 45 -10.30 4.17 -5.46
N GLN A 46 -9.56 5.27 -5.55
CA GLN A 46 -8.87 5.72 -6.77
C GLN A 46 -7.38 5.92 -6.49
N VAL A 47 -6.54 5.59 -7.47
CA VAL A 47 -5.11 5.92 -7.43
C VAL A 47 -4.92 7.30 -8.03
N LEU A 48 -4.47 8.27 -7.24
CA LEU A 48 -4.24 9.63 -7.72
C LEU A 48 -2.83 9.83 -8.26
N ALA A 49 -1.83 9.42 -7.48
CA ALA A 49 -0.45 9.70 -7.80
C ALA A 49 0.49 8.70 -7.14
N GLU A 50 1.67 8.56 -7.71
CA GLU A 50 2.81 7.92 -7.06
C GLU A 50 4.06 8.76 -7.29
N ARG A 51 4.84 8.98 -6.24
CA ARG A 51 6.08 9.77 -6.28
C ARG A 51 7.20 9.11 -5.51
N GLN A 52 8.44 9.44 -5.84
CA GLN A 52 9.59 9.04 -5.02
C GLN A 52 9.61 9.87 -3.74
N ALA A 53 9.94 9.25 -2.59
CA ALA A 53 9.93 9.99 -1.33
C ALA A 53 11.08 11.01 -1.25
N SER A 54 12.19 10.80 -1.97
CA SER A 54 13.29 11.75 -2.13
C SER A 54 12.83 13.11 -2.68
N GLU A 55 11.92 13.11 -3.65
CA GLU A 55 11.38 14.34 -4.25
C GLU A 55 10.62 15.20 -3.23
N LEU A 56 10.00 14.56 -2.23
CA LEU A 56 9.36 15.28 -1.15
C LEU A 56 10.42 16.01 -0.33
N GLN A 57 11.49 15.33 0.09
CA GLN A 57 12.52 15.91 0.96
C GLN A 57 13.24 17.11 0.30
N SER A 58 13.41 17.06 -1.02
CA SER A 58 14.06 18.15 -1.78
C SER A 58 13.22 19.43 -1.91
N LYS A 59 11.91 19.38 -1.68
CA LYS A 59 11.03 20.56 -1.82
C LYS A 59 10.97 21.44 -0.57
N GLY A 60 11.70 21.10 0.50
CA GLY A 60 11.59 21.81 1.77
C GLY A 60 10.24 21.52 2.42
N ALA A 61 10.19 21.56 3.75
CA ALA A 61 8.96 21.32 4.48
C ALA A 61 7.95 22.45 4.20
N ASP A 62 7.05 22.26 3.25
CA ASP A 62 5.77 22.98 3.25
C ASP A 62 5.12 22.71 4.62
N ALA A 63 4.61 23.77 5.25
CA ALA A 63 3.97 23.67 6.55
C ALA A 63 2.82 22.63 6.49
N GLY A 64 2.93 21.57 7.29
CA GLY A 64 1.98 20.45 7.30
C GLY A 64 2.44 19.18 6.57
N VAL A 65 3.60 19.18 5.91
CA VAL A 65 4.18 17.95 5.34
C VAL A 65 5.02 17.24 6.40
N THR A 66 4.40 16.31 7.13
CA THR A 66 5.14 15.38 7.98
C THR A 66 5.74 14.30 7.08
N TYR A 67 7.04 14.39 6.81
CA TYR A 67 7.79 13.23 6.37
C TYR A 67 7.58 12.16 7.44
N GLY A 68 7.03 11.00 7.08
CA GLY A 68 6.97 9.87 8.01
C GLY A 68 8.31 9.75 8.75
N PRO A 69 8.30 9.54 10.08
CA PRO A 69 9.39 9.92 10.95
C PRO A 69 10.73 9.45 10.39
N THR A 70 11.72 10.35 10.30
CA THR A 70 13.10 10.03 9.90
C THR A 70 13.70 8.88 10.73
N SER A 71 13.10 8.62 11.90
CA SER A 71 13.45 7.57 12.87
C SER A 71 12.53 6.34 12.83
N ASN A 72 11.60 6.19 11.88
CA ASN A 72 10.83 4.95 11.79
C ASN A 72 11.77 3.82 11.36
N LYS A 73 12.06 2.91 12.30
CA LYS A 73 12.98 1.77 12.11
C LYS A 73 12.58 0.85 10.95
N ASN A 74 11.32 0.92 10.51
CA ASN A 74 10.80 0.10 9.42
C ASN A 74 11.01 0.75 8.03
N LEU A 75 11.48 2.00 7.94
CA LEU A 75 11.73 2.70 6.68
C LEU A 75 13.22 2.64 6.29
N SER A 76 13.55 2.11 5.09
CA SER A 76 14.93 2.08 4.55
C SER A 76 15.61 3.43 4.66
N PRO A 77 16.83 3.57 5.20
CA PRO A 77 17.49 4.88 5.33
C PRO A 77 17.73 5.60 3.99
N ASN A 78 17.66 4.90 2.86
CA ASN A 78 17.78 5.47 1.53
C ASN A 78 16.43 5.99 0.99
N PRO A 79 16.26 7.30 0.77
CA PRO A 79 15.01 7.88 0.25
C PRO A 79 14.65 7.44 -1.17
N LEU A 80 15.63 6.95 -1.95
CA LEU A 80 15.41 6.49 -3.32
C LEU A 80 14.64 5.16 -3.37
N ASP A 81 14.71 4.38 -2.30
CA ASP A 81 14.05 3.08 -2.17
C ASP A 81 12.61 3.24 -1.67
N ARG A 82 12.16 4.48 -1.43
CA ARG A 82 10.85 4.79 -0.86
C ARG A 82 9.95 5.42 -1.91
N ARG A 83 8.71 4.95 -1.98
CA ARG A 83 7.63 5.55 -2.78
C ARG A 83 6.50 6.00 -1.86
N VAL A 84 5.78 7.01 -2.32
CA VAL A 84 4.52 7.45 -1.70
C VAL A 84 3.42 7.26 -2.71
N LEU A 85 2.44 6.41 -2.38
CA LEU A 85 1.22 6.24 -3.14
C LEU A 85 0.13 7.12 -2.52
N THR A 86 -0.47 7.99 -3.33
CA THR A 86 -1.64 8.78 -2.93
C THR A 86 -2.90 8.09 -3.45
N LEU A 87 -3.79 7.72 -2.53
CA LEU A 87 -5.11 7.21 -2.82
C LEU A 87 -6.17 8.25 -2.49
N GLN A 88 -7.23 8.30 -3.29
CA GLN A 88 -8.46 9.02 -2.97
C GLN A 88 -9.57 8.01 -2.70
N LEU A 89 -10.31 8.21 -1.62
CA LEU A 89 -11.52 7.46 -1.34
C LEU A 89 -12.71 8.40 -1.44
N ASP A 90 -13.61 8.11 -2.37
CA ASP A 90 -14.89 8.79 -2.47
C ASP A 90 -15.93 7.98 -1.70
N LEU A 91 -16.42 8.55 -0.61
CA LEU A 91 -17.49 8.03 0.21
C LEU A 91 -18.80 8.73 -0.13
N GLU A 92 -19.87 7.98 -0.35
CA GLU A 92 -21.22 8.50 -0.58
C GLU A 92 -22.22 7.79 0.34
N VAL A 93 -23.06 8.56 1.01
CA VAL A 93 -24.18 8.08 1.84
C VAL A 93 -25.40 8.98 1.65
N GLU A 94 -26.59 8.45 1.91
CA GLU A 94 -27.82 9.21 1.86
C GLU A 94 -28.59 9.07 3.17
N HIS A 95 -29.18 10.18 3.62
CA HIS A 95 -30.05 10.17 4.79
C HIS A 95 -31.07 11.31 4.73
N ALA A 96 -32.25 11.11 5.34
CA ALA A 96 -33.31 12.11 5.40
C ALA A 96 -33.01 13.22 6.41
N ASP A 97 -32.44 12.83 7.56
CA ASP A 97 -32.00 13.72 8.62
C ASP A 97 -30.53 14.09 8.46
N SER A 98 -30.21 15.39 8.64
CA SER A 98 -28.86 15.94 8.37
C SER A 98 -27.85 15.59 9.46
N ASP A 99 -28.27 15.52 10.72
CA ASP A 99 -27.37 15.17 11.83
C ASP A 99 -27.00 13.68 11.78
N ALA A 100 -27.97 12.82 11.49
CA ALA A 100 -27.74 11.40 11.24
C ALA A 100 -26.91 11.15 9.97
N LEU A 101 -27.01 12.00 8.94
CA LEU A 101 -26.14 11.93 7.75
C LEU A 101 -24.67 12.13 8.13
N LEU A 102 -24.37 13.19 8.90
CA LEU A 102 -23.01 13.50 9.34
C LEU A 102 -22.46 12.39 10.22
N THR A 103 -23.25 11.92 11.19
CA THR A 103 -22.88 10.82 12.08
C THR A 103 -22.52 9.55 11.30
N ARG A 104 -23.28 9.26 10.23
CA ARG A 104 -23.04 8.10 9.38
C ARG A 104 -21.80 8.27 8.50
N LEU A 105 -21.55 9.46 7.95
CA LEU A 105 -20.30 9.77 7.24
C LEU A 105 -19.10 9.56 8.16
N ASP A 106 -19.10 10.20 9.33
CA ASP A 106 -18.00 10.16 10.29
C ASP A 106 -17.72 8.72 10.73
N GLY A 107 -18.77 7.95 11.05
CA GLY A 107 -18.61 6.54 11.42
C GLY A 107 -17.95 5.67 10.34
N VAL A 108 -18.23 5.93 9.06
CA VAL A 108 -17.56 5.20 7.97
C VAL A 108 -16.12 5.69 7.79
N ILE A 109 -15.85 6.99 7.93
CA ILE A 109 -14.51 7.57 7.82
C ILE A 109 -13.60 7.02 8.93
N GLU A 110 -14.03 7.09 10.19
CA GLU A 110 -13.27 6.58 11.34
C GLU A 110 -12.97 5.09 11.18
N ARG A 111 -13.93 4.30 10.69
CA ARG A 111 -13.74 2.88 10.44
C ARG A 111 -12.73 2.62 9.33
N CYS A 112 -12.82 3.37 8.23
CA CYS A 112 -11.87 3.32 7.13
C CYS A 112 -10.43 3.57 7.60
N GLU A 113 -10.21 4.61 8.41
CA GLU A 113 -8.88 4.96 8.93
C GLU A 113 -8.36 3.93 9.94
N ALA A 114 -9.20 3.46 10.85
CA ALA A 114 -8.84 2.44 11.83
C ALA A 114 -8.35 1.14 11.18
N LEU A 115 -8.97 0.74 10.05
CA LEU A 115 -8.57 -0.45 9.30
C LEU A 115 -7.16 -0.35 8.69
N MET A 116 -6.68 0.86 8.41
CA MET A 116 -5.33 1.09 7.85
C MET A 116 -4.24 1.16 8.94
N GLN A 117 -4.65 1.41 10.20
CA GLN A 117 -3.77 1.56 11.37
C GLN A 117 -3.73 0.31 12.27
N ALA A 118 -4.45 -0.74 11.92
CA ALA A 118 -4.50 -1.96 12.71
C ALA A 118 -3.13 -2.67 12.74
N ASP A 119 -2.50 -2.73 13.92
CA ASP A 119 -1.14 -3.29 14.12
C ASP A 119 -1.05 -4.81 13.92
N ASP A 120 -2.18 -5.52 13.89
CA ASP A 120 -2.27 -6.97 13.84
C ASP A 120 -2.20 -7.55 12.42
N MET A 121 -2.25 -6.71 11.39
CA MET A 121 -2.18 -7.15 10.00
C MET A 121 -0.82 -6.90 9.35
N ALA A 122 -0.28 -7.92 8.69
CA ALA A 122 0.83 -7.76 7.77
C ALA A 122 0.37 -6.91 6.57
N THR A 123 0.95 -5.72 6.44
CA THR A 123 0.62 -4.75 5.38
C THR A 123 1.83 -4.50 4.47
N PRO A 124 1.60 -4.21 3.17
CA PRO A 124 2.65 -3.89 2.21
C PRO A 124 3.14 -2.44 2.30
N TRP A 125 2.63 -1.66 3.26
CA TRP A 125 3.07 -0.29 3.54
C TRP A 125 3.74 -0.21 4.91
N GLN A 126 4.72 0.66 5.04
CA GLN A 126 5.44 0.89 6.29
C GLN A 126 4.79 2.00 7.11
N PHE A 127 4.11 2.94 6.45
CA PHE A 127 3.47 4.07 7.11
C PHE A 127 2.25 4.55 6.32
N PHE A 128 1.23 5.00 7.06
CA PHE A 128 -0.04 5.49 6.53
C PHE A 128 -0.33 6.87 7.13
N ILE A 129 -0.79 7.81 6.30
CA ILE A 129 -1.18 9.16 6.73
C ILE A 129 -2.53 9.52 6.09
N PRO A 130 -3.58 9.77 6.90
CA PRO A 130 -4.77 10.48 6.42
C PRO A 130 -4.41 11.96 6.22
N TYR A 131 -4.47 12.45 4.99
CA TYR A 131 -3.92 13.76 4.62
C TYR A 131 -4.97 14.88 4.60
N ASN A 132 -6.09 14.65 3.91
CA ASN A 132 -7.17 15.63 3.82
C ASN A 132 -8.53 14.93 3.70
N ILE A 133 -9.59 15.64 4.10
CA ILE A 133 -10.98 15.23 3.93
C ILE A 133 -11.77 16.43 3.44
N ASP A 134 -12.39 16.31 2.27
CA ASP A 134 -13.29 17.33 1.72
C ASP A 134 -14.73 16.82 1.72
N PHE A 135 -15.67 17.65 2.17
CA PHE A 135 -17.09 17.30 2.23
C PHE A 135 -17.89 18.06 1.17
N ALA A 136 -18.85 17.37 0.56
CA ALA A 136 -19.83 17.95 -0.34
C ALA A 136 -21.22 17.37 -0.07
N PHE A 137 -22.26 18.20 -0.17
CA PHE A 137 -23.63 17.80 0.14
C PHE A 137 -24.56 18.17 -1.01
N THR A 138 -25.36 17.21 -1.45
CA THR A 138 -26.36 17.40 -2.50
C THR A 138 -27.75 17.20 -1.91
N LYS A 139 -28.56 18.26 -1.92
CA LYS A 139 -29.95 18.21 -1.41
C LYS A 139 -30.88 17.57 -2.43
N GLN A 140 -31.73 16.67 -1.96
CA GLN A 140 -32.84 16.08 -2.69
C GLN A 140 -34.18 16.50 -2.07
N PRO A 141 -35.33 16.24 -2.73
CA PRO A 141 -36.63 16.62 -2.19
C PRO A 141 -36.98 16.04 -0.81
N SER A 142 -36.46 14.86 -0.48
CA SER A 142 -36.76 14.14 0.78
C SER A 142 -35.52 13.66 1.55
N SER A 143 -34.33 13.98 1.07
CA SER A 143 -33.07 13.48 1.61
C SER A 143 -31.88 14.36 1.23
N VAL A 144 -30.73 14.06 1.79
CA VAL A 144 -29.46 14.67 1.43
C VAL A 144 -28.45 13.56 1.14
N ILE A 145 -27.77 13.64 0.01
CA ILE A 145 -26.57 12.84 -0.25
C ILE A 145 -25.37 13.59 0.33
N GLY A 146 -24.68 12.93 1.25
CA GLY A 146 -23.40 13.36 1.77
C GLY A 146 -22.28 12.65 1.01
N LYS A 147 -21.30 13.43 0.56
CA LYS A 147 -20.07 12.93 -0.06
C LYS A 147 -18.87 13.39 0.76
N ALA A 148 -17.96 12.46 1.03
CA ALA A 148 -16.66 12.77 1.62
C ALA A 148 -15.54 12.24 0.72
N THR A 149 -14.56 13.08 0.41
CA THR A 149 -13.39 12.75 -0.39
C THR A 149 -12.18 12.68 0.53
N LEU A 150 -11.70 11.48 0.82
CA LEU A 150 -10.54 11.25 1.69
C LEU A 150 -9.28 11.13 0.83
N THR A 151 -8.24 11.89 1.16
CA THR A 151 -6.92 11.74 0.55
C THR A 151 -5.97 11.06 1.50
N TRP A 152 -5.42 9.92 1.11
CA TRP A 152 -4.55 9.08 1.91
C TRP A 152 -3.19 8.92 1.27
N GLN A 153 -2.13 8.88 2.09
CA GLN A 153 -0.76 8.65 1.65
C GLN A 153 -0.19 7.39 2.29
N PHE A 154 0.28 6.48 1.46
CA PHE A 154 0.93 5.25 1.88
C PHE A 154 2.41 5.30 1.49
N TYR A 155 3.28 5.16 2.49
CA TYR A 155 4.72 5.08 2.29
C TYR A 155 5.09 3.61 2.21
N TYR A 156 5.73 3.24 1.10
CA TYR A 156 6.16 1.88 0.90
C TYR A 156 7.57 1.78 0.30
N GLN A 157 8.29 0.71 0.67
CA GLN A 157 9.63 0.45 0.16
C GLN A 157 9.57 -0.35 -1.14
N VAL A 158 10.21 0.16 -2.18
CA VAL A 158 10.49 -0.58 -3.40
C VAL A 158 11.71 -1.44 -3.17
N GLU A 159 11.50 -2.76 -3.18
CA GLU A 159 12.62 -3.68 -3.27
C GLU A 159 13.33 -3.39 -4.59
N ILE A 160 14.56 -2.92 -4.50
CA ILE A 160 15.49 -3.06 -5.62
C ILE A 160 15.57 -4.57 -5.81
N VAL A 161 15.06 -5.05 -6.94
CA VAL A 161 15.48 -6.36 -7.42
C VAL A 161 16.96 -6.17 -7.71
N GLU A 162 17.81 -6.45 -6.73
CA GLU A 162 19.20 -6.75 -7.01
C GLU A 162 19.12 -7.96 -7.94
N VAL A 163 19.16 -7.68 -9.24
CA VAL A 163 19.68 -8.64 -10.18
C VAL A 163 21.15 -8.71 -9.83
N CYS A 164 21.46 -9.45 -8.76
CA CYS A 164 22.79 -9.96 -8.56
C CYS A 164 23.00 -10.96 -9.69
N ASP A 165 23.42 -10.47 -10.85
CA ASP A 165 24.21 -11.23 -11.83
C ASP A 165 25.59 -11.56 -11.25
N LEU A 166 25.69 -11.73 -9.92
CA LEU A 166 26.85 -12.29 -9.30
C LEU A 166 26.78 -13.79 -9.61
N PRO A 167 27.84 -14.36 -10.21
CA PRO A 167 27.90 -15.79 -10.39
C PRO A 167 27.66 -16.47 -9.03
N PRO A 168 26.93 -17.59 -8.99
CA PRO A 168 26.69 -18.30 -7.74
C PRO A 168 28.02 -18.55 -7.04
N ILE A 169 28.07 -18.31 -5.72
CA ILE A 169 29.26 -18.53 -4.91
C ILE A 169 29.64 -20.02 -5.04
N SER A 170 30.71 -20.28 -5.78
CA SER A 170 31.19 -21.63 -6.07
C SER A 170 32.16 -22.11 -5.00
N GLU A 171 32.89 -21.19 -4.37
CA GLU A 171 33.94 -21.47 -3.40
C GLU A 171 33.97 -20.38 -2.30
N VAL A 172 34.09 -20.81 -1.05
CA VAL A 172 34.19 -19.93 0.12
C VAL A 172 35.53 -20.19 0.81
N TYR A 173 36.33 -19.15 0.97
CA TYR A 173 37.65 -19.21 1.61
C TYR A 173 37.65 -18.39 2.91
N LEU A 174 38.34 -18.87 3.95
CA LEU A 174 38.48 -18.19 5.24
C LEU A 174 39.96 -18.02 5.61
N GLY A 175 40.35 -16.80 5.98
CA GLY A 175 41.71 -16.47 6.40
C GLY A 175 41.81 -15.06 7.00
N PRO A 176 42.92 -14.73 7.68
CA PRO A 176 43.17 -13.37 8.17
C PRO A 176 43.44 -12.41 7.00
N GLU A 177 43.05 -11.15 7.18
CA GLU A 177 43.28 -10.09 6.18
C GLU A 177 44.78 -9.97 5.86
N GLY A 178 45.14 -10.10 4.58
CA GLY A 178 46.53 -10.09 4.12
C GLY A 178 47.31 -11.40 4.34
N GLY A 179 46.65 -12.48 4.80
CA GLY A 179 47.25 -13.80 4.99
C GLY A 179 46.72 -14.88 4.05
N GLU A 180 47.14 -16.13 4.30
CA GLU A 180 46.66 -17.29 3.55
C GLU A 180 45.19 -17.59 3.88
N HIS A 181 44.40 -17.87 2.84
CA HIS A 181 42.99 -18.22 2.96
C HIS A 181 42.77 -19.69 2.61
N TRP A 182 41.96 -20.39 3.41
CA TRP A 182 41.69 -21.82 3.27
C TRP A 182 40.27 -22.05 2.75
N LEU A 183 40.12 -22.95 1.77
CA LEU A 183 38.80 -23.31 1.23
C LEU A 183 37.99 -24.04 2.31
N ILE A 184 36.83 -23.50 2.68
CA ILE A 184 35.94 -24.07 3.69
C ILE A 184 34.64 -24.64 3.11
N ALA A 185 34.23 -24.19 1.92
CA ALA A 185 33.07 -24.75 1.22
C ALA A 185 33.24 -24.62 -0.29
N LYS A 186 32.84 -25.67 -1.01
CA LYS A 186 32.78 -25.68 -2.46
C LYS A 186 31.46 -26.30 -2.91
N THR A 187 30.71 -25.58 -3.74
CA THR A 187 29.47 -26.09 -4.33
C THR A 187 29.86 -27.14 -5.38
N PRO A 188 29.33 -28.38 -5.31
CA PRO A 188 29.66 -29.42 -6.29
C PRO A 188 29.28 -28.95 -7.70
N ALA A 189 30.18 -29.12 -8.66
CA ALA A 189 29.83 -28.95 -10.07
C ALA A 189 28.72 -29.96 -10.40
N ALA A 190 27.66 -29.49 -11.08
CA ALA A 190 26.65 -30.39 -11.62
C ALA A 190 27.36 -31.43 -12.48
N VAL A 191 27.24 -32.70 -12.10
CA VAL A 191 27.79 -33.82 -12.86
C VAL A 191 27.04 -33.85 -14.19
N GLU A 192 27.71 -33.45 -15.28
CA GLU A 192 27.24 -33.80 -16.61
C GLU A 192 27.26 -35.33 -16.71
N THR A 193 26.08 -35.94 -16.64
CA THR A 193 25.90 -37.35 -16.95
C THR A 193 26.41 -37.59 -18.37
N PRO A 194 27.36 -38.52 -18.60
CA PRO A 194 27.77 -38.84 -19.95
C PRO A 194 26.58 -39.46 -20.69
N SER A 195 26.14 -38.81 -21.76
CA SER A 195 25.16 -39.35 -22.69
C SER A 195 25.75 -40.59 -23.36
N GLY A 196 25.50 -41.76 -22.76
CA GLY A 196 25.74 -43.04 -23.40
C GLY A 196 24.76 -43.22 -24.56
N SER A 197 25.22 -42.98 -25.79
CA SER A 197 24.57 -43.50 -26.99
C SER A 197 25.16 -44.86 -27.31
N GLY A 198 24.53 -45.92 -26.81
CA GLY A 198 24.64 -47.25 -27.41
C GLY A 198 23.76 -47.32 -28.65
N SER A 199 24.35 -47.74 -29.77
CA SER A 199 23.80 -48.46 -30.95
C SER A 199 24.89 -48.38 -32.03
N ALA A 200 25.39 -49.43 -32.67
CA ALA A 200 24.91 -50.79 -32.88
C ALA A 200 26.11 -51.77 -33.01
#